data_AF-A0MZQ2-F1
#
_entry.id   AF-A0MZQ2-F1
#
_cell.length_a   1.000
_cell.length_b   1.000
_cell.length_c   1.000
_cell.angle_alpha   90.00
_cell.angle_beta   90.00
_cell.angle_gamma   90.00
#
_symmetry.space_group_name_H-M   'P 1'
#
loop_
_entity.id
_entity.type
_entity.pdbx_description
1 polymer ?
#
loop_
_entity_poly.entity_id
_entity_poly.type
_entity_poly.pdbx_seq_one_letter_code
_entity_poly.pdbx_strand_id
1 'polypeptide(L)'
;LSNGWRSLPDQVKVRFEEKYGRIATLMRVKVQIPALKAMFSVWNPKYGVFSFNDIDTVPTLEEYQALLGIPYSAQNRIYLHLEHRQTWKRLTHLL
;
A
#
# COMPACT_ATOMS: atom_id res chain seq x y z
N LEU A 1 -14.33 -6.06 -3.38
CA LEU A 1 -13.40 -5.83 -2.26
C LEU A 1 -14.05 -4.78 -1.33
N SER A 2 -15.20 -5.12 -0.74
CA SER A 2 -15.40 -5.81 0.55
C SER A 2 -15.08 -4.92 1.74
N ASN A 3 -16.06 -4.09 2.11
CA ASN A 3 -16.72 -3.86 3.42
C ASN A 3 -15.91 -3.93 4.74
N GLY A 4 -14.74 -4.57 4.78
CA GLY A 4 -13.96 -4.88 5.98
C GLY A 4 -13.59 -3.65 6.79
N TRP A 5 -13.06 -2.59 6.16
CA TRP A 5 -12.74 -1.36 6.89
C TRP A 5 -13.99 -0.69 7.49
N ARG A 6 -15.10 -0.67 6.74
CA ARG A 6 -16.35 -0.03 7.20
C ARG A 6 -17.00 -0.79 8.35
N SER A 7 -16.84 -2.12 8.39
CA SER A 7 -17.37 -2.98 9.45
C SER A 7 -16.52 -3.04 10.72
N LEU A 8 -15.30 -2.46 10.73
CA LEU A 8 -14.48 -2.47 11.95
C LEU A 8 -15.09 -1.56 13.03
N PRO A 9 -14.96 -1.93 14.32
CA PRO A 9 -15.26 -1.03 15.42
C PRO A 9 -14.41 0.23 15.37
N ASP A 10 -14.97 1.38 15.78
CA ASP A 10 -14.28 2.67 15.67
C ASP A 10 -13.00 2.72 16.51
N GLN A 11 -13.00 2.10 17.70
CA GLN A 11 -11.80 1.93 18.52
C GLN A 11 -10.64 1.22 17.79
N VAL A 12 -10.95 0.29 16.87
CA VAL A 12 -9.94 -0.41 16.07
C VAL A 12 -9.41 0.51 14.97
N LYS A 13 -10.30 1.30 14.33
CA LYS A 13 -9.91 2.28 13.31
C LYS A 13 -9.01 3.37 13.91
N VAL A 14 -9.36 3.89 15.09
CA VAL A 14 -8.57 4.90 15.82
C VAL A 14 -7.18 4.37 16.15
N ARG A 15 -7.08 3.18 16.79
CA ARG A 15 -5.77 2.58 17.11
C ARG A 15 -4.93 2.31 15.87
N PHE A 16 -5.56 1.96 14.74
CA PHE A 16 -4.86 1.77 13.48
C PHE A 16 -4.32 3.10 12.94
N GLU A 17 -5.11 4.17 12.97
CA GLU A 17 -4.70 5.52 12.56
C GLU A 17 -3.58 6.09 13.45
N GLU A 18 -3.64 5.88 14.77
CA GLU A 18 -2.55 6.26 15.68
C GLU A 18 -1.24 5.55 15.35
N LYS A 19 -1.32 4.26 14.98
CA LYS A 19 -0.13 3.43 14.74
C LYS A 19 0.48 3.64 13.37
N TYR A 20 -0.36 3.84 12.35
CA TYR A 20 0.08 3.82 10.95
C TYR A 20 -0.22 5.13 10.19
N GLY A 21 -0.76 6.13 10.89
CA GLY A 21 -1.08 7.42 10.32
C GLY A 21 -2.16 7.36 9.23
N ARG A 22 -2.02 8.24 8.25
CA ARG A 22 -2.92 8.40 7.12
C ARG A 22 -2.92 7.23 6.14
N ILE A 23 -2.12 6.18 6.33
CA ILE A 23 -2.26 4.95 5.53
C ILE A 23 -3.67 4.37 5.65
N ALA A 24 -4.35 4.59 6.79
CA ALA A 24 -5.74 4.23 7.00
C ALA A 24 -6.68 4.85 5.95
N THR A 25 -6.30 5.98 5.37
CA THR A 25 -7.05 6.63 4.28
C THR A 25 -7.11 5.74 3.04
N LEU A 26 -6.07 4.93 2.76
CA LEU A 26 -6.08 3.96 1.65
C LEU A 26 -7.20 2.92 1.80
N MET A 27 -7.53 2.54 3.04
CA MET A 27 -8.63 1.61 3.33
C MET A 27 -10.02 2.20 3.00
N ARG A 28 -10.10 3.52 2.84
CA ARG A 28 -11.32 4.24 2.46
C ARG A 28 -11.42 4.46 0.95
N VAL A 29 -10.32 4.28 0.20
CA VAL A 29 -10.28 4.48 -1.26
C VAL A 29 -11.13 3.41 -1.93
N LYS A 30 -12.09 3.84 -2.74
CA LYS A 30 -12.88 2.92 -3.57
C LYS A 30 -11.97 2.35 -4.66
N VAL A 31 -11.63 1.06 -4.55
CA VAL A 31 -10.83 0.38 -5.56
C VAL A 31 -11.58 0.35 -6.89
N GLN A 32 -10.99 0.96 -7.90
CA GLN A 32 -11.48 0.89 -9.27
C GLN A 32 -10.92 -0.39 -9.92
N ILE A 33 -11.71 -1.47 -9.89
CA ILE A 33 -11.28 -2.78 -10.41
C ILE A 33 -10.78 -2.71 -11.86
N PRO A 34 -11.42 -1.97 -12.80
CA PRO A 34 -10.90 -1.84 -14.16
C PRO A 34 -9.53 -1.17 -14.20
N ALA A 35 -9.30 -0.12 -13.40
CA ALA A 35 -8.01 0.55 -13.33
C ALA A 35 -6.92 -0.38 -12.77
N LEU A 36 -7.23 -1.14 -11.71
CA LEU A 36 -6.31 -2.14 -11.16
C LEU A 36 -5.96 -3.21 -12.20
N LYS A 37 -6.94 -3.65 -13.01
CA LYS A 37 -6.70 -4.58 -14.11
C LYS A 37 -5.78 -3.99 -15.17
N ALA A 38 -5.98 -2.73 -15.54
CA ALA A 38 -5.11 -2.03 -16.47
C ALA A 38 -3.68 -1.91 -15.92
N MET A 39 -3.51 -1.67 -14.62
CA MET A 39 -2.18 -1.60 -14.00
C MET A 39 -1.39 -2.90 -14.09
N PHE A 40 -2.03 -4.07 -14.24
CA PHE A 40 -1.29 -5.32 -14.46
C PHE A 40 -0.51 -5.35 -15.78
N SER A 41 -0.92 -4.58 -16.81
CA SER A 41 -0.17 -4.54 -18.08
C SER A 41 1.20 -3.88 -17.93
N VAL A 42 1.39 -3.07 -16.90
CA VAL A 42 2.64 -2.36 -16.58
C VAL A 42 3.36 -2.96 -15.36
N TRP A 43 2.92 -4.12 -14.88
CA TRP A 43 3.56 -4.81 -13.77
C TRP A 43 4.86 -5.47 -14.20
N ASN A 44 5.97 -5.14 -13.54
CA ASN A 44 7.27 -5.76 -13.75
C ASN A 44 7.55 -6.81 -12.65
N PRO A 45 7.39 -8.12 -12.95
CA PRO A 45 7.52 -9.17 -11.93
C PRO A 45 8.95 -9.37 -11.44
N LYS A 46 9.97 -8.97 -12.22
CA LYS A 46 11.38 -9.10 -11.82
C LYS A 46 11.71 -8.24 -10.61
N TYR A 47 11.13 -7.03 -10.57
CA TYR A 47 11.40 -6.04 -9.54
C TYR A 47 10.26 -5.89 -8.54
N GLY A 48 9.07 -6.42 -8.83
CA GLY A 48 7.93 -6.29 -7.94
C GLY A 48 7.35 -4.87 -7.94
N VAL A 49 7.42 -4.16 -9.07
CA VAL A 49 6.98 -2.76 -9.20
C VAL A 49 6.16 -2.55 -10.48
N PHE A 50 5.35 -1.50 -10.50
CA PHE A 50 4.76 -1.01 -11.75
C PHE A 50 5.79 -0.15 -12.49
N SER A 51 6.00 -0.42 -13.78
CA SER A 51 7.01 0.26 -14.61
C SER A 51 6.31 0.99 -15.74
N PHE A 52 6.41 2.32 -15.72
CA PHE A 52 5.79 3.20 -16.71
C PHE A 52 6.86 3.88 -17.54
N ASN A 53 7.57 3.13 -18.39
CA ASN A 53 8.68 3.63 -19.22
C ASN A 53 9.58 4.60 -18.43
N ASP A 54 9.54 5.89 -18.77
CA ASP A 54 10.40 6.94 -18.23
C ASP A 54 9.80 7.67 -17.00
N ILE A 55 8.69 7.17 -16.46
CA ILE A 55 8.03 7.73 -15.27
C ILE A 55 8.42 6.90 -14.05
N ASP A 56 9.10 7.54 -13.10
CA ASP A 56 9.26 6.98 -11.77
C ASP A 56 7.91 7.06 -11.03
N THR A 57 7.44 5.92 -10.56
CA THR A 57 6.18 5.82 -9.80
C THR A 57 6.41 5.49 -8.34
N VAL A 58 7.68 5.34 -7.94
CA VAL A 58 8.05 5.15 -6.55
C VAL A 58 8.14 6.54 -5.91
N PRO A 59 7.28 6.86 -4.94
CA PRO A 59 7.39 8.13 -4.23
C PRO A 59 8.73 8.19 -3.49
N THR A 60 9.31 9.38 -3.39
CA THR A 60 10.49 9.58 -2.55
C THR A 60 10.15 9.31 -1.07
N LEU A 61 11.17 9.19 -0.23
CA LEU A 61 10.94 8.96 1.21
C LEU A 61 10.12 10.09 1.83
N GLU A 62 10.36 11.33 1.41
CA GLU A 62 9.65 12.53 1.86
C GLU A 62 8.20 12.53 1.38
N GLU A 63 7.95 12.18 0.12
CA GLU A 63 6.59 12.08 -0.45
C GLU A 63 5.79 10.97 0.24
N TYR A 64 6.41 9.83 0.49
CA TYR A 64 5.80 8.71 1.22
C TYR A 64 5.42 9.12 2.66
N GLN A 65 6.30 9.85 3.35
CA GLN A 65 6.03 10.37 4.68
C GLN A 65 4.88 11.39 4.69
N ALA A 66 4.90 12.34 3.76
CA ALA A 66 3.85 13.36 3.63
C ALA A 66 2.49 12.72 3.31
N LEU A 67 2.47 11.72 2.42
CA LEU A 67 1.28 10.97 2.07
C LEU A 67 0.69 10.25 3.29
N LEU A 68 1.55 9.60 4.07
CA LEU A 68 1.12 8.80 5.22
C LEU A 68 0.98 9.61 6.51
N GLY A 69 1.41 10.88 6.55
CA GLY A 69 1.34 11.71 7.76
C GLY A 69 2.01 11.06 8.98
N ILE A 70 3.03 10.23 8.74
CA ILE A 70 3.79 9.56 9.80
C ILE A 70 4.77 10.59 10.36
N PRO A 71 4.89 10.75 11.69
CA PRO A 71 5.87 11.65 12.26
C PRO A 71 7.29 11.25 11.79
N TYR A 72 8.10 12.25 11.42
CA TYR A 72 9.56 12.08 11.52
C TYR A 72 9.86 11.58 12.94
N SER A 73 10.84 10.74 13.24
CA SER A 73 10.96 9.94 14.49
C SER A 73 10.33 8.54 14.43
N ALA A 74 9.26 8.32 13.67
CA ALA A 74 8.71 6.97 13.44
C ALA A 74 9.23 6.31 12.13
N GLN A 75 10.12 7.01 11.39
CA GLN A 75 10.64 6.63 10.07
C GLN A 75 11.06 5.17 9.92
N ASN A 76 11.83 4.65 10.88
CA ASN A 76 12.46 3.33 10.75
C ASN A 76 11.50 2.15 10.93
N ARG A 77 10.21 2.39 11.19
CA ARG A 77 9.23 1.31 11.45
C ARG A 77 8.38 0.94 10.25
N ILE A 78 8.18 1.86 9.30
CA ILE A 78 7.19 1.69 8.22
C ILE A 78 7.90 1.45 6.88
N TYR A 79 9.08 2.04 6.67
CA TYR A 79 9.96 1.70 5.56
C TYR A 79 10.93 0.57 5.92
N LEU A 80 10.41 -0.52 6.51
CA LEU A 80 11.18 -1.76 6.54
C LEU A 80 10.94 -2.41 5.18
N HIS A 81 11.96 -2.33 4.33
CA HIS A 81 12.12 -3.19 3.17
C HIS A 81 12.23 -4.64 3.69
N LEU A 82 11.10 -5.19 4.14
CA LEU A 82 10.95 -6.58 4.51
C LEU A 82 11.32 -7.33 3.25
N GLU A 83 12.38 -8.13 3.30
CA GLU A 83 12.84 -9.01 2.23
C GLU A 83 11.72 -9.99 1.85
N HIS A 84 10.75 -9.52 1.06
CA HIS A 84 9.54 -10.26 0.72
C HIS A 84 9.78 -11.09 -0.54
N ARG A 85 10.77 -12.01 -0.49
CA ARG A 85 10.89 -13.09 -1.50
C ARG A 85 9.78 -14.14 -1.41
N GLN A 86 8.87 -14.07 -0.43
CA GLN A 86 7.91 -15.15 -0.13
C GLN A 86 6.43 -14.81 -0.39
N THR A 87 6.07 -13.56 -0.72
CA THR A 87 4.65 -13.15 -0.85
C THR A 87 4.01 -13.59 -2.16
N TRP A 88 4.78 -13.65 -3.25
CA TRP A 88 4.27 -14.01 -4.59
C TRP A 88 3.69 -15.42 -4.66
N LYS A 89 4.28 -16.38 -3.92
CA LYS A 89 3.79 -17.77 -3.86
C LYS A 89 2.36 -17.89 -3.32
N ARG A 90 1.88 -16.91 -2.54
CA ARG A 90 0.54 -16.96 -1.94
C ARG A 90 -0.53 -16.35 -2.84
N LEU A 91 -0.16 -15.41 -3.71
CA LEU A 91 -1.11 -14.72 -4.59
C LEU A 91 -1.46 -15.53 -5.84
N THR A 92 -0.56 -16.40 -6.31
CA THR A 92 -0.82 -17.31 -7.44
C THR A 92 -1.94 -18.31 -7.18
N HIS A 93 -2.33 -18.54 -5.93
CA HIS A 93 -3.44 -19.43 -5.57
C HIS A 93 -4.80 -18.71 -5.41
N LEU A 94 -4.84 -17.39 -5.60
CA LEU A 94 -6.03 -16.55 -5.40
C LEU A 94 -6.57 -15.95 -6.71
N LEU A 95 -5.89 -16.15 -7.83
CA LEU A 95 -6.35 -15.85 -9.20
C LEU A 95 -6.79 -17.15 -9.87
#